data_AF-A0A3N5LNH6-F1
#
_entry.id   AF-A0A3N5LNH6-F1
#
_cell.length_a   1.000
_cell.length_b   1.000
_cell.length_c   1.000
_cell.angle_alpha   90.00
_cell.angle_beta   90.00
_cell.angle_gamma   90.00
#
_symmetry.space_group_name_H-M   'P 1'
#
loop_
_entity.id
_entity.type
_entity.pdbx_description
1 polymer ?
#
loop_
_entity_poly.entity_id
_entity_poly.type
_entity_poly.pdbx_seq_one_letter_code
_entity_poly.pdbx_strand_id
1 'polypeptide(L)'
;MSQQPLRPVPTGSPRPLLAAFASAVVPGAGQLLAGEKRRGWVLVAIDVGLLATLFVFFNDKVDVLTASVEPSALASLMILNIVLLGYRVWAADDAYRIGRRRAGHEASRSGTALITAGVVLGAVLLTPHVVFGYYDLVQYNLITTVFGEDDASATTTTATTAGSGSTNSTLPGDTTTTTVAAGAEIWNGLDRLNVLLLGGDFGVGRTGVRTDTMITVSIDPESGDVAMFSVPRNWTYAPLPEGMGVWDCNCYPELMNELWVMGEQYPEAFPGPGTPSENAVKGVNSAFLGIPIHYYALVNLDGFVDIIDSIGGVDIYVPELVVDEEYPHEDGSVERIEIQPGTQHLDGHLALAYARTRHQDSDYFRMNRQRCVLEAVLDQAEP
;
A
#
# COMPACT_ATOMS: atom_id res chain seq x y z
N MET A 1 62.75 16.59 48.22
CA MET A 1 62.05 16.75 46.93
C MET A 1 61.34 15.44 46.62
N SER A 2 60.07 15.32 47.01
CA SER A 2 59.23 14.16 46.68
C SER A 2 58.39 14.53 45.46
N GLN A 3 58.70 13.93 44.31
CA GLN A 3 57.91 14.14 43.10
C GLN A 3 56.58 13.40 43.26
N GLN A 4 55.49 14.15 43.31
CA GLN A 4 54.15 13.57 43.16
C GLN A 4 54.00 13.01 41.73
N PRO A 5 53.43 11.81 41.56
CA PRO A 5 53.15 11.29 40.23
C PRO A 5 52.05 12.14 39.58
N LEU A 6 52.35 12.67 38.39
CA LEU A 6 51.39 13.34 37.51
C LEU A 6 50.21 12.40 37.25
N ARG A 7 49.01 12.81 37.67
CA ARG A 7 47.77 12.12 37.29
C ARG A 7 47.64 12.15 35.76
N PRO A 8 47.32 11.04 35.09
CA PRO A 8 47.09 11.03 33.66
C PRO A 8 45.90 11.95 33.32
N VAL A 9 46.13 12.90 32.42
CA VAL A 9 45.07 13.69 31.79
C VAL A 9 44.20 12.72 31.00
N PRO A 10 42.87 12.65 31.23
CA PRO A 10 42.00 11.78 30.46
C PRO A 10 42.05 12.21 29.00
N THR A 11 42.56 11.33 28.13
CA THR A 11 42.59 11.53 26.69
C THR A 11 41.17 11.45 26.12
N GLY A 12 40.72 12.54 25.50
CA GLY A 12 39.57 12.59 24.58
C GLY A 12 38.21 12.72 25.25
N SER A 13 37.77 13.95 25.53
CA SER A 13 36.35 14.18 25.79
C SER A 13 35.54 13.85 24.54
N PRO A 14 34.48 13.02 24.65
CA PRO A 14 33.61 12.71 23.52
C PRO A 14 32.91 14.00 23.11
N ARG A 15 33.09 14.41 21.84
CA ARG A 15 32.42 15.58 21.28
C ARG A 15 30.91 15.37 21.45
N PRO A 16 30.15 16.28 22.08
CA PRO A 16 28.74 16.07 22.40
C PRO A 16 27.89 15.66 21.18
N LEU A 17 28.21 16.21 20.01
CA LEU A 17 27.58 15.86 18.73
C LEU A 17 27.92 14.44 18.25
N LEU A 18 29.14 13.95 18.53
CA LEU A 18 29.53 12.57 18.21
C LEU A 18 28.74 11.58 19.09
N ALA A 19 28.54 11.92 20.37
CA ALA A 19 27.70 11.12 21.25
C ALA A 19 26.24 11.12 20.76
N ALA A 20 25.69 12.29 20.40
CA ALA A 20 24.35 12.38 19.82
C ALA A 20 24.19 11.54 18.56
N PHE A 21 25.16 11.63 17.63
CA PHE A 21 25.16 10.86 16.39
C PHE A 21 25.23 9.35 16.64
N ALA A 22 26.09 8.90 17.54
CA ALA A 22 26.18 7.49 17.87
C ALA A 22 24.84 6.95 18.43
N SER A 23 24.16 7.70 19.30
CA SER A 23 22.84 7.32 19.82
C SER A 23 21.68 7.50 18.85
N ALA A 24 21.86 8.32 17.81
CA ALA A 24 20.90 8.41 16.70
C ALA A 24 20.91 7.14 15.83
N VAL A 25 22.09 6.54 15.63
CA VAL A 25 22.23 5.29 14.86
C VAL A 25 21.89 4.08 15.73
N VAL A 26 22.44 4.02 16.94
CA VAL A 26 22.21 2.95 17.91
C VAL A 26 21.96 3.56 19.29
N PRO A 27 20.70 3.72 19.71
CA PRO A 27 20.33 4.09 21.07
C PRO A 27 21.22 3.44 22.15
N GLY A 28 21.87 4.28 22.96
CA GLY A 28 22.81 3.85 24.00
C GLY A 28 24.29 3.92 23.62
N ALA A 29 24.65 3.85 22.34
CA ALA A 29 26.05 3.92 21.90
C ALA A 29 26.70 5.26 22.25
N GLY A 30 25.97 6.37 22.11
CA GLY A 30 26.41 7.70 22.52
C GLY A 30 26.62 7.85 24.02
N GLN A 31 25.78 7.22 24.84
CA GLN A 31 25.95 7.18 26.30
C GLN A 31 27.20 6.37 26.68
N LEU A 32 27.49 5.28 25.98
CA LEU A 32 28.72 4.50 26.16
C LEU A 32 29.96 5.31 25.78
N LEU A 33 29.94 5.98 24.62
CA LEU A 33 31.00 6.89 24.19
C LEU A 33 31.19 8.06 25.16
N ALA A 34 30.08 8.59 25.69
CA ALA A 34 30.07 9.64 26.70
C ALA A 34 30.62 9.17 28.06
N GLY A 35 30.80 7.86 28.26
CA GLY A 35 31.33 7.21 29.44
C GLY A 35 30.29 6.95 30.55
N GLU A 36 29.00 6.96 30.22
CA GLU A 36 27.89 6.66 31.13
C GLU A 36 27.42 5.21 30.92
N LYS A 37 28.29 4.27 31.32
CA LYS A 37 28.17 2.84 30.96
C LYS A 37 26.84 2.20 31.32
N ARG A 38 26.31 2.48 32.52
CA ARG A 38 25.06 1.87 33.00
C ARG A 38 23.86 2.26 32.12
N ARG A 39 23.73 3.54 31.78
CA ARG A 39 22.65 4.02 30.92
C ARG A 39 22.81 3.52 29.49
N GLY A 40 24.03 3.56 28.96
CA GLY A 40 24.31 3.08 27.61
C GLY A 40 23.95 1.61 27.40
N TRP A 41 24.35 0.74 28.33
CA TRP A 41 24.00 -0.68 28.24
C TRP A 41 22.51 -0.97 28.41
N VAL A 42 21.79 -0.20 29.24
CA VAL A 42 20.33 -0.33 29.36
C VAL A 42 19.64 -0.01 28.03
N LEU A 43 20.04 1.07 27.36
CA LEU A 43 19.44 1.46 26.08
C LEU A 43 19.78 0.48 24.96
N VAL A 44 21.03 0.01 24.88
CA VAL A 44 21.41 -1.04 23.93
C VAL A 44 20.63 -2.34 24.17
N ALA A 45 20.39 -2.70 25.44
CA ALA A 45 19.61 -3.89 25.76
C ALA A 45 18.14 -3.76 25.33
N ILE A 46 17.56 -2.56 25.41
CA ILE A 46 16.21 -2.28 24.89
C ILE A 46 16.16 -2.48 23.37
N ASP A 47 17.13 -1.93 22.64
CA ASP A 47 17.23 -2.10 21.18
C ASP A 47 17.41 -3.57 20.77
N VAL A 48 18.29 -4.29 21.46
CA VAL A 48 18.48 -5.74 21.22
C VAL A 48 17.19 -6.51 21.51
N GLY A 49 16.47 -6.15 22.57
CA GLY A 49 15.17 -6.73 22.89
C GLY A 49 14.12 -6.47 21.80
N LEU A 50 14.02 -5.23 21.30
CA LEU A 50 13.12 -4.88 20.20
C LEU A 50 13.46 -5.65 18.92
N LEU A 51 14.74 -5.72 18.55
CA LEU A 51 15.19 -6.49 17.39
C LEU A 51 14.92 -8.00 17.54
N ALA A 52 15.11 -8.55 18.74
CA ALA A 52 14.81 -9.96 19.00
C ALA A 52 13.31 -10.24 18.92
N THR A 53 12.47 -9.34 19.45
CA THR A 53 11.00 -9.45 19.33
C THR A 53 10.56 -9.37 17.88
N LEU A 54 11.08 -8.40 17.11
CA LEU A 54 10.81 -8.29 15.67
C LEU A 54 11.26 -9.55 14.93
N PHE A 55 12.45 -10.06 15.23
CA PHE A 55 12.95 -11.29 14.63
C PHE A 55 12.04 -12.49 14.91
N VAL A 56 11.57 -12.66 16.15
CA VAL A 56 10.66 -13.75 16.52
C VAL A 56 9.29 -13.57 15.86
N PHE A 57 8.75 -12.35 15.83
CA PHE A 57 7.44 -12.04 15.26
C PHE A 57 7.43 -12.17 13.73
N PHE A 58 8.55 -11.87 13.06
CA PHE A 58 8.69 -11.96 11.61
C PHE A 58 9.48 -13.19 11.14
N ASN A 59 9.68 -14.20 11.99
CA ASN A 59 10.39 -15.43 11.62
C ASN A 59 9.54 -16.34 10.73
N ASP A 60 8.21 -16.23 10.81
CA ASP A 60 7.29 -16.94 9.93
C ASP A 60 6.94 -16.06 8.72
N LYS A 61 7.17 -16.59 7.51
CA LYS A 61 6.91 -15.87 6.27
C LYS A 61 5.42 -15.59 6.09
N VAL A 62 4.55 -16.42 6.66
CA VAL A 62 3.10 -16.27 6.56
C VAL A 62 2.62 -15.10 7.43
N ASP A 63 3.16 -14.96 8.64
CA ASP A 63 2.82 -13.85 9.55
C ASP A 63 3.29 -12.50 8.99
N VAL A 64 4.46 -12.47 8.33
CA VAL A 64 4.95 -11.29 7.60
C VAL A 64 3.97 -10.91 6.49
N LEU A 65 3.56 -11.88 5.66
CA LEU A 65 2.62 -11.63 4.55
C LEU A 65 1.27 -11.13 5.08
N THR A 66 0.76 -11.77 6.14
CA THR A 66 -0.52 -11.43 6.77
C THR A 66 -0.51 -10.03 7.37
N ALA A 67 0.54 -9.68 8.12
CA ALA A 67 0.71 -8.33 8.66
C ALA A 67 0.88 -7.26 7.57
N SER A 68 1.44 -7.65 6.41
CA SER A 68 1.61 -6.76 5.26
C SER A 68 0.32 -6.47 4.51
N VAL A 69 -0.75 -7.24 4.78
CA VAL A 69 -2.07 -7.09 4.13
C VAL A 69 -3.20 -6.76 5.12
N GLU A 70 -2.92 -6.65 6.41
CA GLU A 70 -3.93 -6.33 7.42
C GLU A 70 -3.88 -4.83 7.80
N PRO A 71 -4.97 -4.06 7.58
CA PRO A 71 -4.99 -2.63 7.91
C PRO A 71 -4.69 -2.32 9.38
N SER A 72 -5.15 -3.18 10.30
CA SER A 72 -4.94 -3.03 11.74
C SER A 72 -3.45 -3.17 12.12
N ALA A 73 -2.74 -4.10 11.45
CA ALA A 73 -1.33 -4.34 11.65
C ALA A 73 -0.48 -3.18 11.11
N LEU A 74 -0.79 -2.70 9.90
CA LEU A 74 -0.12 -1.53 9.30
C LEU A 74 -0.33 -0.27 10.14
N ALA A 75 -1.55 0.01 10.60
CA ALA A 75 -1.81 1.12 11.52
C ALA A 75 -1.00 1.00 12.83
N SER A 76 -0.86 -0.22 13.35
CA SER A 76 -0.05 -0.49 14.54
C SER A 76 1.45 -0.26 14.29
N LEU A 77 1.94 -0.65 13.11
CA LEU A 77 3.32 -0.42 12.67
C LEU A 77 3.61 1.08 12.49
N MET A 78 2.67 1.86 11.94
CA MET A 78 2.77 3.32 11.86
C MET A 78 2.93 3.94 13.25
N ILE A 79 2.07 3.57 14.20
CA ILE A 79 2.12 4.07 15.58
C ILE A 79 3.45 3.69 16.22
N LEU A 80 3.88 2.43 16.06
CA LEU A 80 5.17 1.95 16.56
C LEU A 80 6.35 2.75 15.97
N ASN A 81 6.33 3.03 14.67
CA ASN A 81 7.34 3.82 13.98
C ASN A 81 7.47 5.24 14.58
N ILE A 82 6.33 5.90 14.86
CA ILE A 82 6.30 7.22 15.49
C ILE A 82 6.86 7.16 16.92
N VAL A 83 6.51 6.13 17.69
CA VAL A 83 7.04 5.91 19.05
C VAL A 83 8.55 5.67 19.02
N LEU A 84 9.04 4.84 18.08
CA LEU A 84 10.46 4.56 17.91
C LEU A 84 11.24 5.81 17.49
N LEU A 85 10.70 6.65 16.61
CA LEU A 85 11.28 7.94 16.27
C LEU A 85 11.43 8.82 17.53
N GLY A 86 10.36 8.92 18.33
CA GLY A 86 10.40 9.66 19.59
C GLY A 86 11.47 9.13 20.56
N TYR A 87 11.58 7.81 20.69
CA TYR A 87 12.61 7.14 21.49
C TYR A 87 14.03 7.47 20.99
N ARG A 88 14.29 7.41 19.68
CA ARG A 88 15.60 7.71 19.09
C ARG A 88 16.00 9.17 19.25
N VAL A 89 15.06 10.09 19.03
CA VAL A 89 15.28 11.53 19.26
C VAL A 89 15.65 11.77 20.73
N TRP A 90 14.93 11.15 21.66
CA TRP A 90 15.24 11.24 23.09
C TRP A 90 16.60 10.65 23.44
N ALA A 91 16.96 9.49 22.89
CA ALA A 91 18.26 8.84 23.15
C ALA A 91 19.45 9.67 22.64
N ALA A 92 19.30 10.30 21.47
CA ALA A 92 20.29 11.21 20.89
C ALA A 92 20.45 12.51 21.73
N ASP A 93 19.34 13.09 22.18
CA ASP A 93 19.36 14.27 23.06
C ASP A 93 19.96 13.97 24.45
N ASP A 94 19.64 12.81 25.05
CA ASP A 94 20.26 12.39 26.32
C ASP A 94 21.78 12.22 26.17
N ALA A 95 22.24 11.57 25.11
CA ALA A 95 23.67 11.42 24.81
C ALA A 95 24.37 12.78 24.61
N TYR A 96 23.72 13.70 23.89
CA TYR A 96 24.20 15.08 23.73
C TYR A 96 24.35 15.80 25.07
N ARG A 97 23.32 15.73 25.93
CA ARG A 97 23.32 16.38 27.26
C ARG A 97 24.42 15.82 28.16
N ILE A 98 24.65 14.50 28.15
CA ILE A 98 25.74 13.87 28.93
C ILE A 98 27.10 14.31 28.41
N GLY A 99 27.31 14.28 27.08
CA GLY A 99 28.53 14.75 26.46
C GLY A 99 28.82 16.21 26.79
N ARG A 100 27.81 17.08 26.73
CA ARG A 100 27.93 18.52 27.04
C ARG A 100 28.27 18.78 28.50
N ARG A 101 27.65 18.04 29.45
CA ARG A 101 27.96 18.17 30.89
C ARG A 101 29.42 17.81 31.21
N ARG A 102 29.99 16.84 30.50
CA ARG A 102 31.36 16.35 30.72
C ARG A 102 32.43 17.12 29.95
N ALA A 103 32.09 17.73 28.82
CA ALA A 103 33.03 18.52 28.02
C ALA A 103 33.41 19.88 28.64
N GLY A 104 32.67 20.36 29.65
CA GLY A 104 32.87 21.72 30.19
C GLY A 104 32.50 22.82 29.16
N HIS A 105 32.61 24.09 29.54
CA HIS A 105 32.25 25.25 28.69
C HIS A 105 33.25 25.55 27.55
N GLU A 106 34.20 24.67 27.27
CA GLU A 106 35.28 24.94 26.31
C GLU A 106 35.06 24.25 24.97
N ALA A 107 34.46 24.97 24.02
CA ALA A 107 34.86 25.02 22.61
C ALA A 107 33.94 25.99 21.86
N SER A 108 34.41 27.20 21.59
CA SER A 108 33.82 28.09 20.59
C SER A 108 33.99 27.43 19.20
N ARG A 109 32.90 26.89 18.66
CA ARG A 109 32.81 26.44 17.26
C ARG A 109 32.07 27.49 16.45
N SER A 110 32.45 27.67 15.18
CA SER A 110 31.71 28.55 14.27
C SER A 110 30.25 28.08 14.17
N GLY A 111 29.30 29.02 14.18
CA GLY A 111 27.86 28.70 14.12
C GLY A 111 27.50 27.81 12.94
N THR A 112 28.20 27.97 11.81
CA THR A 112 28.04 27.13 10.61
C THR A 112 28.29 25.66 10.89
N ALA A 113 29.35 25.29 11.61
CA ALA A 113 29.67 23.88 11.89
C ALA A 113 28.66 23.19 12.82
N LEU A 114 28.00 23.96 13.70
CA LEU A 114 26.93 23.46 14.55
C LEU A 114 25.64 23.23 13.75
N ILE A 115 25.31 24.15 12.85
CA ILE A 115 24.15 24.03 11.96
C ILE A 115 24.31 22.81 11.05
N THR A 116 25.46 22.65 10.37
CA THR A 116 25.68 21.51 9.48
C THR A 116 25.60 20.18 10.22
N ALA A 117 26.18 20.08 11.42
CA ALA A 117 26.11 18.87 12.23
C ALA A 117 24.68 18.56 12.71
N GLY A 118 23.89 19.59 13.05
CA GLY A 118 22.48 19.43 13.42
C GLY A 118 21.62 18.94 12.25
N VAL A 119 21.83 19.48 11.05
CA VAL A 119 21.12 19.04 9.83
C VAL A 119 21.43 17.59 9.50
N VAL A 120 22.71 17.20 9.50
CA VAL A 120 23.11 15.80 9.23
C VAL A 120 22.55 14.85 10.28
N LEU A 121 22.59 15.22 11.56
CA LEU A 121 22.00 14.43 12.64
C LEU A 121 20.48 14.27 12.46
N GLY A 122 19.78 15.35 12.11
CA GLY A 122 18.35 15.34 11.84
C GLY A 122 18.00 14.44 10.65
N ALA A 123 18.75 14.53 9.56
CA ALA A 123 18.56 13.67 8.40
C ALA A 123 18.74 12.18 8.74
N VAL A 124 19.85 11.82 9.40
CA VAL A 124 20.11 10.42 9.80
C VAL A 124 19.05 9.87 10.76
N LEU A 125 18.54 10.71 11.66
CA LEU A 125 17.45 10.34 12.56
C LEU A 125 16.13 10.16 11.82
N LEU A 126 15.73 11.11 10.97
CA LEU A 126 14.39 11.19 10.42
C LEU A 126 14.20 10.31 9.18
N THR A 127 15.21 10.23 8.30
CA THR A 127 15.07 9.59 6.99
C THR A 127 14.55 8.15 7.08
N PRO A 128 15.07 7.25 7.94
CA PRO A 128 14.57 5.87 8.01
C PRO A 128 13.09 5.79 8.40
N HIS A 129 12.64 6.65 9.33
CA HIS A 129 11.27 6.67 9.82
C HIS A 129 10.29 7.27 8.82
N VAL A 130 10.72 8.30 8.09
CA VAL A 130 9.94 8.91 7.01
C VAL A 130 9.78 7.93 5.85
N VAL A 131 10.86 7.26 5.44
CA VAL A 131 10.83 6.25 4.38
C VAL A 131 9.92 5.08 4.77
N PHE A 132 10.06 4.55 5.98
CA PHE A 132 9.16 3.49 6.47
C PHE A 132 7.71 3.95 6.49
N GLY A 133 7.44 5.12 7.09
CA GLY A 133 6.08 5.66 7.21
C GLY A 133 5.44 5.96 5.86
N TYR A 134 6.23 6.35 4.86
CA TYR A 134 5.74 6.53 3.49
C TYR A 134 5.26 5.21 2.89
N TYR A 135 6.10 4.16 2.91
CA TYR A 135 5.71 2.85 2.35
C TYR A 135 4.56 2.19 3.13
N ASP A 136 4.56 2.29 4.46
CA ASP A 136 3.48 1.76 5.31
C ASP A 136 2.14 2.46 5.03
N LEU A 137 2.16 3.77 4.77
CA LEU A 137 0.96 4.53 4.39
C LEU A 137 0.49 4.23 2.96
N VAL A 138 1.42 4.05 2.01
CA VAL A 138 1.09 3.59 0.64
C VAL A 138 0.43 2.21 0.69
N GLN A 139 1.02 1.28 1.44
CA GLN A 139 0.49 -0.08 1.63
C GLN A 139 -0.88 -0.07 2.32
N TYR A 140 -1.03 0.68 3.42
CA TYR A 140 -2.29 0.83 4.14
C TYR A 140 -3.40 1.36 3.21
N ASN A 141 -3.10 2.39 2.42
CA ASN A 141 -4.07 2.94 1.47
C ASN A 141 -4.39 1.96 0.35
N LEU A 142 -3.40 1.25 -0.19
CA LEU A 142 -3.60 0.20 -1.18
C LEU A 142 -4.57 -0.86 -0.65
N ILE A 143 -4.33 -1.40 0.53
CA ILE A 143 -5.16 -2.48 1.10
C ILE A 143 -6.53 -1.99 1.49
N THR A 144 -6.65 -0.83 2.14
CA THR A 144 -7.97 -0.32 2.55
C THR A 144 -8.81 0.13 1.35
N THR A 145 -8.18 0.47 0.23
CA THR A 145 -8.87 0.79 -1.02
C THR A 145 -9.19 -0.44 -1.86
N VAL A 146 -8.35 -1.49 -1.80
CA VAL A 146 -8.49 -2.73 -2.60
C VAL A 146 -9.31 -3.81 -1.88
N PHE A 147 -9.18 -3.90 -0.55
CA PHE A 147 -9.72 -4.97 0.29
C PHE A 147 -10.49 -4.45 1.52
N GLY A 148 -10.79 -3.16 1.60
CA GLY A 148 -11.61 -2.61 2.68
C GLY A 148 -13.01 -3.20 2.63
N GLU A 149 -13.26 -4.25 3.43
CA GLU A 149 -14.57 -4.88 3.53
C GLU A 149 -15.56 -4.02 4.32
N ASP A 150 -16.78 -4.07 3.81
CA ASP A 150 -18.02 -3.69 4.44
C ASP A 150 -18.31 -4.49 5.70
N ASP A 151 -18.42 -3.78 6.83
CA ASP A 151 -19.38 -4.17 7.86
C ASP A 151 -20.81 -3.83 7.36
N ALA A 152 -21.33 -4.61 6.41
CA ALA A 152 -22.74 -4.53 6.01
C ALA A 152 -23.32 -5.89 5.60
N SER A 153 -23.61 -6.69 6.62
CA SER A 153 -24.82 -7.53 6.70
C SER A 153 -24.86 -8.82 5.88
N ALA A 154 -24.29 -9.88 6.47
CA ALA A 154 -24.92 -11.20 6.38
C ALA A 154 -26.25 -11.16 7.16
N THR A 155 -27.31 -10.62 6.55
CA THR A 155 -28.69 -10.92 6.97
C THR A 155 -29.27 -11.92 5.97
N THR A 156 -29.20 -13.19 6.34
CA THR A 156 -30.07 -14.24 5.83
C THR A 156 -31.52 -13.81 6.03
N THR A 157 -32.16 -13.28 4.98
CA THR A 157 -33.62 -13.09 4.98
C THR A 157 -34.25 -14.39 4.48
N THR A 158 -34.48 -15.32 5.40
CA THR A 158 -35.46 -16.39 5.17
C THR A 158 -36.84 -15.78 5.34
N ALA A 159 -37.57 -15.59 4.24
CA ALA A 159 -38.97 -15.23 4.27
C ALA A 159 -39.81 -16.41 4.80
N THR A 160 -40.41 -16.29 6.00
CA THR A 160 -41.64 -17.03 6.35
C THR A 160 -42.43 -16.36 7.50
N THR A 161 -43.60 -15.81 7.13
CA THR A 161 -44.91 -15.79 7.84
C THR A 161 -45.07 -15.21 9.27
N ALA A 162 -45.81 -14.09 9.31
CA ALA A 162 -46.83 -13.62 10.28
C ALA A 162 -46.86 -14.13 11.75
N GLY A 163 -46.89 -13.19 12.71
CA GLY A 163 -47.47 -13.42 14.04
C GLY A 163 -47.09 -12.41 15.14
N SER A 164 -47.97 -11.43 15.39
CA SER A 164 -48.36 -10.84 16.69
C SER A 164 -47.35 -10.62 17.85
N GLY A 165 -47.19 -9.36 18.27
CA GLY A 165 -47.33 -8.98 19.69
C GLY A 165 -46.09 -8.64 20.54
N SER A 166 -46.07 -7.38 21.02
CA SER A 166 -45.63 -6.90 22.35
C SER A 166 -44.13 -6.85 22.76
N THR A 167 -43.67 -5.60 22.92
CA THR A 167 -42.80 -5.02 23.98
C THR A 167 -41.87 -5.92 24.81
N ASN A 168 -40.55 -5.65 24.78
CA ASN A 168 -39.80 -5.12 25.94
C ASN A 168 -38.30 -4.86 25.64
N SER A 169 -37.81 -3.79 26.25
CA SER A 169 -36.42 -3.34 26.38
C SER A 169 -35.52 -4.36 27.10
N THR A 170 -34.33 -4.67 26.58
CA THR A 170 -33.12 -4.96 27.38
C THR A 170 -31.84 -4.87 26.52
N LEU A 171 -30.96 -3.89 26.81
CA LEU A 171 -29.50 -4.05 26.74
C LEU A 171 -29.10 -4.73 28.08
N PRO A 172 -28.15 -5.68 28.12
CA PRO A 172 -26.73 -5.32 27.90
C PRO A 172 -25.83 -6.44 27.30
N GLY A 173 -24.71 -5.99 26.73
CA GLY A 173 -23.39 -6.61 26.88
C GLY A 173 -23.25 -8.09 26.54
N ASP A 174 -22.79 -8.35 25.33
CA ASP A 174 -21.70 -9.32 25.16
C ASP A 174 -20.79 -8.84 24.04
N THR A 175 -19.54 -8.57 24.37
CA THR A 175 -18.50 -8.25 23.40
C THR A 175 -18.08 -9.57 22.79
N THR A 176 -18.80 -10.04 21.78
CA THR A 176 -18.31 -11.13 20.95
C THR A 176 -17.27 -10.53 20.01
N THR A 177 -16.01 -10.65 20.41
CA THR A 177 -14.87 -10.49 19.50
C THR A 177 -15.00 -11.58 18.44
N THR A 178 -15.58 -11.24 17.29
CA THR A 178 -15.45 -12.07 16.10
C THR A 178 -14.01 -11.93 15.65
N THR A 179 -13.19 -12.87 16.09
CA THR A 179 -11.91 -13.15 15.44
C THR A 179 -12.27 -13.59 14.03
N VAL A 180 -12.02 -12.73 13.04
CA VAL A 180 -11.91 -13.17 11.66
C VAL A 180 -10.75 -14.15 11.66
N ALA A 181 -11.08 -15.44 11.54
CA ALA A 181 -10.08 -16.47 11.43
C ALA A 181 -9.28 -16.19 10.16
N ALA A 182 -7.96 -16.05 10.31
CA ALA A 182 -7.03 -16.33 9.23
C ALA A 182 -7.39 -17.73 8.70
N GLY A 183 -8.03 -17.79 7.53
CA GLY A 183 -8.55 -19.03 6.95
C GLY A 183 -10.03 -19.06 6.58
N ALA A 184 -10.76 -17.94 6.55
CA ALA A 184 -12.00 -17.89 5.77
C ALA A 184 -11.63 -18.16 4.30
N GLU A 185 -11.87 -19.37 3.80
CA GLU A 185 -11.63 -19.66 2.39
C GLU A 185 -12.48 -18.71 1.56
N ILE A 186 -11.85 -17.80 0.83
CA ILE A 186 -12.46 -16.86 -0.14
C ILE A 186 -13.30 -17.58 -1.22
N TRP A 187 -13.26 -18.90 -1.22
CA TRP A 187 -13.88 -19.85 -2.14
C TRP A 187 -15.12 -20.55 -1.56
N ASN A 188 -15.42 -20.39 -0.27
CA ASN A 188 -16.37 -21.25 0.46
C ASN A 188 -17.76 -21.32 -0.18
N GLY A 189 -18.02 -22.41 -0.91
CA GLY A 189 -19.30 -22.70 -1.55
C GLY A 189 -19.56 -22.00 -2.88
N LEU A 190 -18.55 -21.38 -3.49
CA LEU A 190 -18.69 -20.73 -4.81
C LEU A 190 -18.30 -21.69 -5.94
N ASP A 191 -19.16 -21.83 -6.95
CA ASP A 191 -18.84 -22.59 -8.17
C ASP A 191 -17.67 -21.95 -8.96
N ARG A 192 -17.59 -20.61 -8.95
CA ARG A 192 -16.45 -19.83 -9.45
C ARG A 192 -16.29 -18.55 -8.64
N LEU A 193 -15.06 -18.10 -8.42
CA LEU A 193 -14.75 -16.77 -7.89
C LEU A 193 -14.58 -15.77 -9.03
N ASN A 194 -15.36 -14.70 -9.03
CA ASN A 194 -15.25 -13.64 -10.01
C ASN A 194 -14.72 -12.37 -9.35
N VAL A 195 -13.55 -11.92 -9.77
CA VAL A 195 -12.87 -10.71 -9.29
C VAL A 195 -12.79 -9.71 -10.43
N LEU A 196 -13.26 -8.49 -10.21
CA LEU A 196 -13.15 -7.40 -11.18
C LEU A 196 -11.87 -6.58 -10.93
N LEU A 197 -10.89 -6.73 -11.81
CA LEU A 197 -9.67 -5.93 -11.79
C LEU A 197 -9.91 -4.60 -12.52
N LEU A 198 -9.67 -3.51 -11.83
CA LEU A 198 -9.86 -2.14 -12.30
C LEU A 198 -8.51 -1.43 -12.34
N GLY A 199 -8.15 -0.91 -13.51
CA GLY A 199 -7.04 0.02 -13.67
C GLY A 199 -7.61 1.42 -13.76
N GLY A 200 -7.38 2.23 -12.73
CA GLY A 200 -7.91 3.58 -12.63
C GLY A 200 -6.87 4.65 -12.94
N ASP A 201 -7.27 5.65 -13.71
CA ASP A 201 -6.52 6.88 -13.86
C ASP A 201 -6.93 7.89 -12.79
N PHE A 202 -6.28 7.82 -11.63
CA PHE A 202 -6.49 8.70 -10.47
C PHE A 202 -5.18 8.84 -9.67
N GLY A 203 -5.03 9.93 -8.93
CA GLY A 203 -3.79 10.23 -8.20
C GLY A 203 -3.67 11.69 -7.79
N VAL A 204 -2.52 12.06 -7.23
CA VAL A 204 -2.24 13.42 -6.78
C VAL A 204 -2.34 14.39 -7.96
N GLY A 205 -3.25 15.37 -7.87
CA GLY A 205 -3.47 16.34 -8.95
C GLY A 205 -4.50 15.93 -10.02
N ARG A 206 -5.10 14.73 -9.91
CA ARG A 206 -6.23 14.30 -10.76
C ARG A 206 -7.56 14.45 -10.02
N THR A 207 -8.63 14.75 -10.76
CA THR A 207 -9.98 14.87 -10.20
C THR A 207 -10.85 13.72 -10.69
N GLY A 208 -11.44 12.99 -9.74
CA GLY A 208 -12.24 11.79 -10.02
C GLY A 208 -11.40 10.56 -10.38
N VAL A 209 -12.08 9.43 -10.49
CA VAL A 209 -11.49 8.15 -10.90
C VAL A 209 -12.04 7.75 -12.26
N ARG A 210 -11.14 7.49 -13.22
CA ARG A 210 -11.52 6.94 -14.52
C ARG A 210 -11.04 5.50 -14.65
N THR A 211 -11.95 4.54 -14.72
CA THR A 211 -11.61 3.12 -14.87
C THR A 211 -11.30 2.80 -16.34
N ASP A 212 -10.05 3.04 -16.73
CA ASP A 212 -9.58 2.83 -18.10
C ASP A 212 -9.31 1.36 -18.44
N THR A 213 -9.19 0.51 -17.42
CA THR A 213 -9.09 -0.95 -17.53
C THR A 213 -10.15 -1.60 -16.66
N MET A 214 -10.90 -2.55 -17.22
CA MET A 214 -11.89 -3.36 -16.52
C MET A 214 -11.74 -4.80 -17.01
N ILE A 215 -11.24 -5.70 -16.16
CA ILE A 215 -11.02 -7.12 -16.48
C ILE A 215 -11.66 -7.97 -15.39
N THR A 216 -12.69 -8.72 -15.73
CA THR A 216 -13.23 -9.76 -14.85
C THR A 216 -12.39 -11.02 -14.97
N VAL A 217 -11.80 -11.44 -13.87
CA VAL A 217 -11.10 -12.71 -13.71
C VAL A 217 -12.03 -13.69 -13.01
N SER A 218 -12.34 -14.80 -13.68
CA SER A 218 -13.21 -15.86 -13.19
C SER A 218 -12.38 -17.12 -12.95
N ILE A 219 -12.32 -17.56 -11.71
CA ILE A 219 -11.44 -18.64 -11.24
C ILE A 219 -12.31 -19.80 -10.77
N ASP A 220 -12.04 -20.99 -11.29
CA ASP A 220 -12.59 -22.24 -10.76
C ASP A 220 -11.73 -22.70 -9.57
N PRO A 221 -12.28 -22.76 -8.35
CA PRO A 221 -11.52 -23.16 -7.17
C PRO A 221 -11.12 -24.64 -7.16
N GLU A 222 -11.82 -25.51 -7.90
CA GLU A 222 -11.53 -26.96 -7.94
C GLU A 222 -10.38 -27.27 -8.90
N SER A 223 -10.40 -26.65 -10.10
CA SER A 223 -9.41 -26.93 -11.15
C SER A 223 -8.27 -25.91 -11.18
N GLY A 224 -8.47 -24.70 -10.67
CA GLY A 224 -7.58 -23.56 -10.87
C GLY A 224 -7.78 -22.85 -12.23
N ASP A 225 -8.74 -23.29 -13.05
CA ASP A 225 -8.93 -22.74 -14.40
C ASP A 225 -9.40 -21.27 -14.36
N VAL A 226 -8.60 -20.40 -14.98
CA VAL A 226 -8.85 -18.95 -15.05
C VAL A 226 -9.41 -18.55 -16.41
N ALA A 227 -10.46 -17.72 -16.41
CA ALA A 227 -10.97 -17.03 -17.58
C ALA A 227 -10.97 -15.52 -17.35
N MET A 228 -10.55 -14.74 -18.36
CA MET A 228 -10.46 -13.29 -18.29
C MET A 228 -11.36 -12.62 -19.34
N PHE A 229 -12.23 -11.73 -18.89
CA PHE A 229 -13.15 -10.97 -19.73
C PHE A 229 -12.89 -9.47 -19.57
N SER A 230 -12.51 -8.80 -20.65
CA SER A 230 -12.23 -7.37 -20.63
C SER A 230 -13.43 -6.57 -21.14
N VAL A 231 -13.83 -5.53 -20.41
CA VAL A 231 -14.89 -4.60 -20.80
C VAL A 231 -14.27 -3.30 -21.36
N PRO A 232 -14.62 -2.87 -22.59
CA PRO A 232 -14.03 -1.67 -23.18
C PRO A 232 -14.45 -0.40 -22.45
N ARG A 233 -13.50 0.50 -22.17
CA ARG A 233 -13.76 1.83 -21.56
C ARG A 233 -14.68 2.72 -22.39
N ASN A 234 -14.68 2.57 -23.71
CA ASN A 234 -15.43 3.43 -24.62
C ASN A 234 -16.82 2.86 -24.95
N TRP A 235 -17.22 1.78 -24.28
CA TRP A 235 -18.55 1.23 -24.47
C TRP A 235 -19.60 2.19 -23.92
N THR A 236 -20.62 2.45 -24.74
CA THR A 236 -21.78 3.28 -24.41
C THR A 236 -23.05 2.44 -24.48
N TYR A 237 -24.11 2.92 -23.83
CA TYR A 237 -25.38 2.19 -23.70
C TYR A 237 -25.22 0.81 -23.04
N ALA A 238 -24.34 0.73 -22.04
CA ALA A 238 -24.09 -0.51 -21.31
C ALA A 238 -25.34 -0.92 -20.51
N PRO A 239 -25.64 -2.22 -20.38
CA PRO A 239 -26.81 -2.68 -19.65
C PRO A 239 -26.63 -2.36 -18.16
N LEU A 240 -27.70 -1.88 -17.53
CA LEU A 240 -27.77 -1.76 -16.09
C LEU A 240 -28.63 -2.87 -15.51
N PRO A 241 -28.25 -3.45 -14.35
CA PRO A 241 -29.12 -4.38 -13.64
C PRO A 241 -30.43 -3.71 -13.21
N GLU A 242 -31.46 -4.53 -13.02
CA GLU A 242 -32.75 -4.07 -12.52
C GLU A 242 -32.60 -3.37 -11.16
N GLY A 243 -33.22 -2.20 -11.01
CA GLY A 243 -33.11 -1.37 -9.81
C GLY A 243 -31.95 -0.37 -9.81
N MET A 244 -31.04 -0.43 -10.79
CA MET A 244 -29.97 0.56 -10.99
C MET A 244 -30.28 1.37 -12.25
N GLY A 245 -30.92 2.52 -12.10
CA GLY A 245 -31.35 3.31 -13.26
C GLY A 245 -31.62 4.76 -12.92
N VAL A 246 -30.68 5.62 -13.31
CA VAL A 246 -30.85 7.08 -13.30
C VAL A 246 -31.16 7.64 -14.69
N TRP A 247 -31.01 6.82 -15.73
CA TRP A 247 -31.18 7.23 -17.12
C TRP A 247 -32.43 6.60 -17.73
N ASP A 248 -33.11 7.35 -18.61
CA ASP A 248 -34.36 6.94 -19.27
C ASP A 248 -34.26 5.64 -20.08
N CYS A 249 -33.06 5.26 -20.53
CA CYS A 249 -32.84 4.07 -21.34
C CYS A 249 -32.78 2.75 -20.56
N ASN A 250 -32.81 2.78 -19.22
CA ASN A 250 -32.46 1.63 -18.35
C ASN A 250 -31.09 1.03 -18.72
N CYS A 251 -30.19 1.90 -19.11
CA CYS A 251 -28.84 1.60 -19.56
C CYS A 251 -27.93 2.73 -19.09
N TYR A 252 -26.61 2.51 -19.10
CA TYR A 252 -25.65 3.57 -18.90
C TYR A 252 -25.24 4.15 -20.26
N PRO A 253 -25.68 5.38 -20.61
CA PRO A 253 -25.52 5.90 -21.97
C PRO A 253 -24.12 6.45 -22.26
N GLU A 254 -23.35 6.76 -21.22
CA GLU A 254 -22.03 7.38 -21.34
C GLU A 254 -20.90 6.35 -21.43
N LEU A 255 -19.64 6.82 -21.48
CA LEU A 255 -18.46 5.97 -21.57
C LEU A 255 -18.24 5.20 -20.28
N MET A 256 -18.04 3.89 -20.38
CA MET A 256 -17.80 3.01 -19.23
C MET A 256 -16.71 3.46 -18.24
N ASN A 257 -15.66 4.15 -18.68
CA ASN A 257 -14.63 4.65 -17.76
C ASN A 257 -15.08 5.80 -16.85
N GLU A 258 -16.22 6.44 -17.13
CA GLU A 258 -16.80 7.48 -16.28
C GLU A 258 -17.79 6.90 -15.25
N LEU A 259 -18.13 5.61 -15.35
CA LEU A 259 -19.15 5.00 -14.52
C LEU A 259 -18.82 5.05 -13.02
N TRP A 260 -17.54 4.96 -12.67
CA TRP A 260 -17.10 5.13 -11.28
C TRP A 260 -17.57 6.46 -10.69
N VAL A 261 -17.35 7.57 -11.42
CA VAL A 261 -17.77 8.92 -11.01
C VAL A 261 -19.29 9.01 -10.94
N MET A 262 -20.01 8.29 -11.80
CA MET A 262 -21.48 8.28 -11.77
C MET A 262 -22.02 7.62 -10.50
N GLY A 263 -21.32 6.62 -9.95
CA GLY A 263 -21.64 6.10 -8.62
C GLY A 263 -21.55 7.18 -7.55
N GLU A 264 -20.50 8.02 -7.58
CA GLU A 264 -20.33 9.13 -6.64
C GLU A 264 -21.43 10.19 -6.78
N GLN A 265 -21.83 10.49 -8.03
CA GLN A 265 -22.85 11.52 -8.32
C GLN A 265 -24.28 11.05 -8.03
N TYR A 266 -24.55 9.75 -8.19
CA TYR A 266 -25.89 9.17 -8.03
C TYR A 266 -25.87 8.01 -7.03
N PRO A 267 -25.52 8.25 -5.76
CA PRO A 267 -25.30 7.18 -4.79
C PRO A 267 -26.54 6.33 -4.52
N GLU A 268 -27.74 6.93 -4.60
CA GLU A 268 -29.01 6.22 -4.43
C GLU A 268 -29.33 5.26 -5.59
N ALA A 269 -28.73 5.45 -6.76
CA ALA A 269 -28.95 4.61 -7.93
C ALA A 269 -28.10 3.33 -7.91
N PHE A 270 -27.09 3.26 -7.06
CA PHE A 270 -26.17 2.12 -6.93
C PHE A 270 -26.09 1.64 -5.47
N PRO A 271 -27.22 1.20 -4.89
CA PRO A 271 -27.27 0.75 -3.51
C PRO A 271 -26.63 -0.63 -3.37
N GLY A 272 -26.05 -0.90 -2.21
CA GLY A 272 -25.43 -2.18 -1.89
C GLY A 272 -24.44 -2.04 -0.75
N PRO A 273 -23.85 -3.15 -0.28
CA PRO A 273 -22.60 -3.08 0.46
C PRO A 273 -21.55 -2.38 -0.41
N GLY A 274 -20.66 -1.62 0.21
CA GLY A 274 -19.56 -0.95 -0.47
C GLY A 274 -19.86 0.48 -0.83
N THR A 275 -18.97 1.06 -1.65
CA THR A 275 -19.20 2.39 -2.21
C THR A 275 -20.24 2.35 -3.35
N PRO A 276 -20.97 3.44 -3.61
CA PRO A 276 -21.82 3.49 -4.79
C PRO A 276 -21.05 3.36 -6.11
N SER A 277 -19.78 3.79 -6.13
CA SER A 277 -18.89 3.70 -7.29
C SER A 277 -18.52 2.26 -7.64
N GLU A 278 -18.14 1.44 -6.66
CA GLU A 278 -17.88 0.02 -6.90
C GLU A 278 -19.17 -0.71 -7.31
N ASN A 279 -20.31 -0.36 -6.70
CA ASN A 279 -21.59 -0.98 -7.03
C ASN A 279 -22.01 -0.68 -8.48
N ALA A 280 -21.74 0.54 -8.95
CA ALA A 280 -21.95 0.91 -10.34
C ALA A 280 -21.14 0.02 -11.29
N VAL A 281 -19.81 -0.04 -11.11
CA VAL A 281 -18.93 -0.80 -12.01
C VAL A 281 -19.14 -2.32 -11.89
N LYS A 282 -19.31 -2.87 -10.68
CA LYS A 282 -19.63 -4.29 -10.47
C LYS A 282 -20.97 -4.64 -11.09
N GLY A 283 -21.98 -3.77 -10.93
CA GLY A 283 -23.33 -3.95 -11.46
C GLY A 283 -23.34 -4.08 -12.97
N VAL A 284 -22.74 -3.13 -13.69
CA VAL A 284 -22.71 -3.17 -15.16
C VAL A 284 -21.90 -4.35 -15.69
N ASN A 285 -20.73 -4.64 -15.10
CA ASN A 285 -19.92 -5.81 -15.51
C ASN A 285 -20.66 -7.13 -15.25
N SER A 286 -21.35 -7.24 -14.11
CA SER A 286 -22.19 -8.39 -13.77
C SER A 286 -23.35 -8.58 -14.76
N ALA A 287 -24.10 -7.50 -15.07
CA ALA A 287 -25.18 -7.55 -16.06
C ALA A 287 -24.69 -7.94 -17.46
N PHE A 288 -23.55 -7.40 -17.87
CA PHE A 288 -22.98 -7.70 -19.18
C PHE A 288 -22.57 -9.17 -19.31
N LEU A 289 -21.87 -9.71 -18.30
CA LEU A 289 -21.33 -11.06 -18.34
C LEU A 289 -22.35 -12.13 -17.91
N GLY A 290 -23.43 -11.73 -17.22
CA GLY A 290 -24.41 -12.66 -16.65
C GLY A 290 -23.85 -13.49 -15.49
N ILE A 291 -22.79 -13.03 -14.83
CA ILE A 291 -22.13 -13.68 -13.70
C ILE A 291 -21.99 -12.70 -12.53
N PRO A 292 -22.14 -13.15 -11.27
CA PRO A 292 -21.96 -12.27 -10.12
C PRO A 292 -20.49 -11.84 -10.00
N ILE A 293 -20.24 -10.59 -9.64
CA ILE A 293 -18.90 -10.09 -9.31
C ILE A 293 -18.78 -10.08 -7.78
N HIS A 294 -17.94 -10.96 -7.24
CA HIS A 294 -17.78 -11.12 -5.79
C HIS A 294 -16.89 -10.01 -5.23
N TYR A 295 -15.71 -9.85 -5.83
CA TYR A 295 -14.68 -8.92 -5.38
C TYR A 295 -14.25 -7.98 -6.50
N TYR A 296 -13.59 -6.90 -6.14
CA TYR A 296 -12.89 -6.05 -7.10
C TYR A 296 -11.53 -5.65 -6.53
N ALA A 297 -10.62 -5.25 -7.41
CA ALA A 297 -9.36 -4.64 -7.03
C ALA A 297 -9.14 -3.41 -7.91
N LEU A 298 -8.96 -2.24 -7.30
CA LEU A 298 -8.69 -1.00 -8.01
C LEU A 298 -7.23 -0.59 -7.82
N VAL A 299 -6.48 -0.49 -8.92
CA VAL A 299 -5.07 -0.12 -8.93
C VAL A 299 -4.90 1.14 -9.77
N ASN A 300 -4.19 2.15 -9.24
CA ASN A 300 -3.82 3.34 -10.01
C ASN A 300 -2.53 3.10 -10.81
N LEU A 301 -2.15 4.08 -11.62
CA LEU A 301 -0.96 3.98 -12.48
C LEU A 301 0.33 3.76 -11.67
N ASP A 302 0.53 4.51 -10.59
CA ASP A 302 1.70 4.38 -9.73
C ASP A 302 1.73 3.01 -9.03
N GLY A 303 0.60 2.59 -8.46
CA GLY A 303 0.49 1.29 -7.80
C GLY A 303 0.75 0.12 -8.75
N PHE A 304 0.38 0.26 -10.03
CA PHE A 304 0.75 -0.73 -11.03
C PHE A 304 2.26 -0.82 -11.23
N VAL A 305 2.95 0.32 -11.35
CA VAL A 305 4.42 0.36 -11.50
C VAL A 305 5.10 -0.27 -10.29
N ASP A 306 4.67 0.11 -9.08
CA ASP A 306 5.21 -0.41 -7.82
C ASP A 306 5.04 -1.94 -7.71
N ILE A 307 3.88 -2.47 -8.09
CA ILE A 307 3.62 -3.92 -8.09
C ILE A 307 4.60 -4.64 -9.02
N ILE A 308 4.74 -4.18 -10.26
CA ILE A 308 5.62 -4.82 -11.25
C ILE A 308 7.09 -4.73 -10.81
N ASP A 309 7.53 -3.58 -10.31
CA ASP A 309 8.92 -3.41 -9.84
C ASP A 309 9.20 -4.28 -8.61
N SER A 310 8.20 -4.48 -7.72
CA SER A 310 8.34 -5.31 -6.52
C SER A 310 8.55 -6.80 -6.81
N ILE A 311 7.99 -7.30 -7.93
CA ILE A 311 8.20 -8.67 -8.41
C ILE A 311 9.45 -8.79 -9.30
N GLY A 312 10.18 -7.70 -9.49
CA GLY A 312 11.41 -7.66 -10.28
C GLY A 312 11.21 -7.52 -11.78
N GLY A 313 10.06 -6.98 -12.21
CA GLY A 313 9.67 -6.86 -13.62
C GLY A 313 8.88 -8.08 -14.12
N VAL A 314 8.50 -8.05 -15.40
CA VAL A 314 7.77 -9.13 -16.08
C VAL A 314 8.37 -9.46 -17.44
N ASP A 315 8.43 -10.75 -17.77
CA ASP A 315 8.84 -11.21 -19.10
C ASP A 315 7.61 -11.34 -20.02
N ILE A 316 7.56 -10.57 -21.10
CA ILE A 316 6.44 -10.54 -22.05
C ILE A 316 6.92 -10.85 -23.46
N TYR A 317 6.20 -11.72 -24.17
CA TYR A 317 6.38 -11.88 -25.60
C TYR A 317 5.65 -10.77 -26.37
N VAL A 318 6.43 -9.87 -26.97
CA VAL A 318 5.94 -8.74 -27.77
C VAL A 318 5.84 -9.17 -29.24
N PRO A 319 4.64 -9.30 -29.83
CA PRO A 319 4.50 -9.89 -31.17
C PRO A 319 4.97 -8.97 -32.29
N GLU A 320 4.92 -7.66 -32.07
CA GLU A 320 5.27 -6.62 -33.04
C GLU A 320 5.87 -5.41 -32.32
N LEU A 321 6.63 -4.60 -33.07
CA LEU A 321 7.28 -3.42 -32.55
C LEU A 321 6.22 -2.48 -31.97
N VAL A 322 6.39 -2.04 -30.73
CA VAL A 322 5.53 -1.03 -30.09
C VAL A 322 6.30 0.27 -30.00
N VAL A 323 5.80 1.33 -30.63
CA VAL A 323 6.37 2.68 -30.64
C VAL A 323 5.29 3.67 -30.24
N ASP A 324 5.62 4.49 -29.26
CA ASP A 324 4.84 5.65 -28.86
C ASP A 324 5.76 6.86 -28.90
N GLU A 325 5.55 7.79 -29.84
CA GLU A 325 6.42 8.95 -30.02
C GLU A 325 6.17 10.05 -28.97
N GLU A 326 4.99 10.03 -28.33
CA GLU A 326 4.52 11.09 -27.44
C GLU A 326 3.84 10.48 -26.20
N TYR A 327 4.45 9.47 -25.59
CA TYR A 327 3.93 8.83 -24.39
C TYR A 327 3.92 9.85 -23.24
N PRO A 328 2.75 10.13 -22.63
CA PRO A 328 2.62 11.23 -21.69
C PRO A 328 3.07 10.85 -20.28
N HIS A 329 3.88 11.72 -19.68
CA HIS A 329 4.17 11.75 -18.25
C HIS A 329 3.11 12.52 -17.47
N GLU A 330 3.06 12.30 -16.16
CA GLU A 330 2.12 13.00 -15.28
C GLU A 330 2.33 14.53 -15.23
N ASP A 331 3.58 14.98 -15.40
CA ASP A 331 3.94 16.39 -15.42
C ASP A 331 3.60 17.09 -16.76
N GLY A 332 2.99 16.35 -17.70
CA GLY A 332 2.61 16.82 -19.02
C GLY A 332 3.77 16.83 -20.03
N SER A 333 4.96 16.38 -19.64
CA SER A 333 6.02 16.07 -20.60
C SER A 333 5.68 14.80 -21.37
N VAL A 334 6.38 14.59 -22.49
CA VAL A 334 6.22 13.39 -23.31
C VAL A 334 7.57 12.74 -23.55
N GLU A 335 7.56 11.44 -23.75
CA GLU A 335 8.73 10.68 -24.15
C GLU A 335 8.43 9.74 -25.30
N ARG A 336 9.51 9.26 -25.92
CA ARG A 336 9.43 8.23 -26.93
C ARG A 336 9.65 6.86 -26.29
N ILE A 337 8.64 6.00 -26.35
CA ILE A 337 8.71 4.59 -25.98
C ILE A 337 8.93 3.75 -27.23
N GLU A 338 9.84 2.79 -27.14
CA GLU A 338 10.06 1.78 -28.18
C GLU A 338 10.33 0.42 -27.52
N ILE A 339 9.47 -0.56 -27.79
CA ILE A 339 9.57 -1.93 -27.28
C ILE A 339 9.69 -2.87 -28.47
N GLN A 340 10.83 -3.55 -28.56
CA GLN A 340 11.14 -4.43 -29.70
C GLN A 340 10.29 -5.70 -29.70
N PRO A 341 10.02 -6.30 -30.88
CA PRO A 341 9.43 -7.62 -30.96
C PRO A 341 10.31 -8.70 -30.30
N GLY A 342 9.66 -9.76 -29.81
CA GLY A 342 10.28 -10.89 -29.13
C GLY A 342 10.03 -10.88 -27.63
N THR A 343 10.65 -11.80 -26.89
CA THR A 343 10.61 -11.81 -25.44
C THR A 343 11.38 -10.60 -24.90
N GLN A 344 10.70 -9.76 -24.12
CA GLN A 344 11.25 -8.57 -23.49
C GLN A 344 11.01 -8.66 -21.99
N HIS A 345 12.02 -8.28 -21.21
CA HIS A 345 11.86 -8.05 -19.78
C HIS A 345 11.47 -6.58 -19.56
N LEU A 346 10.30 -6.35 -18.99
CA LEU A 346 9.75 -5.01 -18.77
C LEU A 346 9.71 -4.71 -17.28
N ASP A 347 10.33 -3.59 -16.89
CA ASP A 347 10.14 -2.98 -15.58
C ASP A 347 8.74 -2.35 -15.47
N GLY A 348 8.38 -1.84 -14.29
CA GLY A 348 7.05 -1.28 -14.04
C GLY A 348 6.71 -0.13 -14.99
N HIS A 349 7.69 0.71 -15.31
CA HIS A 349 7.51 1.79 -16.27
C HIS A 349 7.19 1.24 -17.68
N LEU A 350 8.02 0.35 -18.22
CA LEU A 350 7.83 -0.17 -19.57
C LEU A 350 6.59 -1.07 -19.67
N ALA A 351 6.27 -1.83 -18.63
CA ALA A 351 5.04 -2.62 -18.54
C ALA A 351 3.80 -1.73 -18.55
N LEU A 352 3.83 -0.60 -17.83
CA LEU A 352 2.74 0.38 -17.84
C LEU A 352 2.59 1.00 -19.22
N ALA A 353 3.70 1.42 -19.84
CA ALA A 353 3.70 2.00 -21.18
C ALA A 353 3.14 1.01 -22.22
N TYR A 354 3.57 -0.26 -22.15
CA TYR A 354 3.07 -1.34 -22.99
C TYR A 354 1.56 -1.55 -22.80
N ALA A 355 1.06 -1.54 -21.56
CA ALA A 355 -0.35 -1.72 -21.24
C ALA A 355 -1.23 -0.49 -21.56
N ARG A 356 -0.64 0.69 -21.78
CA ARG A 356 -1.38 1.96 -21.95
C ARG A 356 -1.34 2.54 -23.35
N THR A 357 -0.25 2.34 -24.09
CA THR A 357 -0.07 3.00 -25.38
C THR A 357 -1.21 2.67 -26.35
N ARG A 358 -1.61 3.71 -27.09
CA ARG A 358 -2.65 3.69 -28.13
C ARG A 358 -2.21 4.38 -29.41
N HIS A 359 -1.14 5.15 -29.40
CA HIS A 359 -0.77 6.01 -30.53
C HIS A 359 -0.46 5.20 -31.80
N GLN A 360 -0.03 3.96 -31.63
CA GLN A 360 0.20 3.05 -32.74
C GLN A 360 -1.06 2.31 -33.22
N ASP A 361 -2.11 2.18 -32.40
CA ASP A 361 -3.22 1.27 -32.69
C ASP A 361 -4.58 1.65 -32.06
N SER A 362 -5.30 0.70 -31.47
CA SER A 362 -6.67 0.83 -31.00
C SER A 362 -6.84 0.34 -29.56
N ASP A 363 -7.95 0.74 -28.94
CA ASP A 363 -8.31 0.33 -27.57
C ASP A 363 -8.31 -1.20 -27.41
N TYR A 364 -8.66 -1.96 -28.45
CA TYR A 364 -8.66 -3.42 -28.41
C TYR A 364 -7.26 -4.03 -28.36
N PHE A 365 -6.28 -3.43 -29.05
CA PHE A 365 -4.89 -3.86 -28.96
C PHE A 365 -4.33 -3.53 -27.58
N ARG A 366 -4.65 -2.36 -27.01
CA ARG A 366 -4.35 -2.03 -25.61
C ARG A 366 -4.92 -3.08 -24.65
N MET A 367 -6.18 -3.45 -24.80
CA MET A 367 -6.83 -4.48 -23.98
C MET A 367 -6.15 -5.86 -24.12
N ASN A 368 -5.66 -6.21 -25.31
CA ASN A 368 -4.87 -7.43 -25.48
C ASN A 368 -3.55 -7.34 -24.69
N ARG A 369 -2.80 -6.24 -24.80
CA ARG A 369 -1.55 -6.04 -24.06
C ARG A 369 -1.77 -6.06 -22.54
N GLN A 370 -2.85 -5.47 -22.05
CA GLN A 370 -3.23 -5.51 -20.63
C GLN A 370 -3.42 -6.96 -20.14
N ARG A 371 -4.03 -7.83 -20.94
CA ARG A 371 -4.15 -9.27 -20.62
C ARG A 371 -2.80 -9.99 -20.68
N CYS A 372 -1.95 -9.69 -21.66
CA CYS A 372 -0.60 -10.26 -21.73
C CYS A 372 0.25 -9.88 -20.51
N VAL A 373 0.11 -8.65 -20.02
CA VAL A 373 0.78 -8.20 -18.78
C VAL A 373 0.27 -9.00 -17.58
N LEU A 374 -1.05 -9.17 -17.46
CA LEU A 374 -1.63 -9.92 -16.34
C LEU A 374 -1.22 -11.40 -16.37
N GLU A 375 -1.18 -12.02 -17.55
CA GLU A 375 -0.66 -13.38 -17.76
C GLU A 375 0.81 -13.48 -17.33
N ALA A 376 1.65 -12.53 -17.74
CA ALA A 376 3.06 -12.51 -17.34
C ALA A 376 3.26 -12.29 -15.82
N VAL A 377 2.41 -11.48 -15.18
CA VAL A 377 2.42 -11.32 -13.71
C VAL A 377 2.06 -12.64 -13.03
N LEU A 378 1.08 -13.38 -13.54
CA LEU A 378 0.68 -14.68 -12.99
C LEU A 378 1.81 -15.71 -13.13
N ASP A 379 2.42 -15.81 -14.32
CA ASP A 379 3.55 -16.72 -14.59
C ASP A 379 4.75 -16.43 -13.67
N GLN A 380 4.99 -15.15 -13.36
CA GLN A 380 6.09 -14.72 -12.48
C GLN A 380 5.78 -14.92 -10.99
N ALA A 381 4.49 -14.92 -10.61
CA ALA A 381 4.02 -15.09 -9.25
C ALA A 381 3.90 -16.57 -8.83
N GLU A 382 3.99 -17.51 -9.77
CA GLU A 382 4.14 -18.94 -9.48
C GLU A 382 5.56 -19.22 -8.91
N PRO A 383 5.70 -19.66 -7.65
CA PRO A 383 7.00 -19.82 -6.98
C PRO A 383 7.87 -20.99 -7.46
#